data_AF-A0A0L0GQ89-F1
#
_entry.id   AF-A0A0L0GQ89-F1
#
_cell.length_a   1.000
_cell.length_b   1.000
_cell.length_c   1.000
_cell.angle_alpha   90.00
_cell.angle_beta   90.00
_cell.angle_gamma   90.00
#
_symmetry.space_group_name_H-M   'P 1'
#
loop_
_entity.id
_entity.type
_entity.pdbx_description
1 polymer ?
#
loop_
_entity_poly.entity_id
_entity_poly.type
_entity_poly.pdbx_seq_one_letter_code
_entity_poly.pdbx_strand_id
1 'polypeptide(L)'
;MNEQTSHLLATLLQKALSGIDSAVAFSQAQLPDVIRQLLLWKAALYGLRIIVGTLLLWGCVVLFRKGLEWNRSLATDTQGFVSLLLSGVVGLFVVVMVLSNTGNLLQIWLAPKIWLIEYAADLMRSGGH
;
A
#
# COMPACT_ATOMS: atom_id res chain seq x y z
N MET A 1 -0.69 42.68 -43.04
CA MET A 1 -0.16 42.48 -41.67
C MET A 1 -1.02 41.54 -40.82
N ASN A 2 -2.35 41.42 -41.03
CA ASN A 2 -3.20 40.48 -40.29
C ASN A 2 -2.97 38.99 -40.66
N GLU A 3 -2.68 38.69 -41.93
CA GLU A 3 -2.46 37.31 -42.41
C GLU A 3 -1.22 36.64 -41.80
N GLN A 4 -0.14 37.38 -41.56
CA GLN A 4 1.04 36.85 -40.89
C GLN A 4 0.75 36.47 -39.43
N THR A 5 -0.08 37.25 -38.73
CA THR A 5 -0.48 36.95 -37.35
C THR A 5 -1.41 35.75 -37.29
N SER A 6 -2.36 35.62 -38.22
CA SER A 6 -3.23 34.44 -38.35
C SER A 6 -2.43 33.18 -38.70
N HIS A 7 -1.45 33.29 -39.59
CA HIS A 7 -0.55 32.19 -39.94
C HIS A 7 0.35 31.78 -38.76
N LEU A 8 0.85 32.75 -37.99
CA LEU A 8 1.64 32.49 -36.79
C LEU A 8 0.81 31.83 -35.68
N LEU A 9 -0.44 32.26 -35.48
CA LEU A 9 -1.38 31.62 -34.56
C LEU A 9 -1.68 30.18 -34.98
N ALA A 10 -1.94 29.95 -36.27
CA ALA A 10 -2.18 28.62 -36.81
C ALA A 10 -0.96 27.71 -36.63
N THR A 11 0.24 28.23 -36.87
CA THR A 11 1.49 27.48 -36.68
C THR A 11 1.74 27.14 -35.21
N LEU A 12 1.45 28.06 -34.29
CA LEU A 12 1.55 27.81 -32.85
C LEU A 12 0.50 26.81 -32.37
N LEU A 13 -0.73 26.91 -32.86
CA LEU A 13 -1.80 25.96 -32.56
C LEU A 13 -1.45 24.56 -33.05
N GLN A 14 -0.94 24.44 -34.28
CA GLN A 14 -0.50 23.17 -34.86
C GLN A 14 0.67 22.57 -34.07
N LYS A 15 1.63 23.40 -33.66
CA LYS A 15 2.77 22.97 -32.86
C LYS A 15 2.35 22.56 -31.45
N ALA A 16 1.35 23.23 -30.87
CA ALA A 16 0.74 22.86 -29.60
C ALA A 16 -0.05 21.54 -29.70
N LEU A 17 -0.85 21.35 -30.77
CA LEU A 17 -1.56 20.10 -31.05
C LEU A 17 -0.59 18.93 -31.22
N SER A 18 0.47 19.10 -32.02
CA SER A 18 1.54 18.08 -32.16
C SER A 18 2.29 17.85 -30.84
N GLY A 19 2.44 18.88 -30.00
CA GLY A 19 3.00 18.77 -28.66
C GLY A 19 2.11 17.95 -27.72
N ILE A 20 0.78 18.12 -27.82
CA ILE A 20 -0.20 17.35 -27.04
C ILE A 20 -0.21 15.89 -27.51
N ASP A 21 -0.26 15.64 -28.82
CA ASP A 21 -0.24 14.28 -29.37
C ASP A 21 1.04 13.53 -28.98
N SER A 22 2.19 14.21 -29.00
CA SER A 22 3.45 13.63 -28.55
C SER A 22 3.50 13.38 -27.03
N ALA A 23 2.94 14.28 -26.21
CA ALA A 23 2.83 14.06 -24.76
C ALA A 23 1.88 12.91 -24.42
N VAL A 24 0.78 12.76 -25.16
CA VAL A 24 -0.16 11.63 -25.03
C VAL A 24 0.50 10.33 -25.47
N ALA A 25 1.20 10.32 -26.60
CA ALA A 25 1.94 9.14 -27.05
C ALA A 25 3.04 8.72 -26.06
N PHE A 26 3.75 9.69 -25.48
CA PHE A 26 4.77 9.46 -24.45
C PHE A 26 4.16 8.89 -23.18
N SER A 27 3.03 9.44 -22.74
CA SER A 27 2.28 8.92 -21.60
C SER A 27 1.78 7.51 -21.88
N GLN A 28 1.18 7.25 -23.03
CA GLN A 28 0.71 5.91 -23.41
C GLN A 28 1.85 4.88 -23.48
N ALA A 29 3.06 5.30 -23.86
CA ALA A 29 4.23 4.42 -23.90
C ALA A 29 4.82 4.13 -22.51
N GLN A 30 4.80 5.09 -21.59
CA GLN A 30 5.48 4.98 -20.28
C GLN A 30 4.55 4.60 -19.12
N LEU A 31 3.27 4.99 -19.18
CA LEU A 31 2.25 4.60 -18.20
C LEU A 31 2.20 3.10 -17.92
N PRO A 32 2.18 2.19 -18.93
CA PRO A 32 2.10 0.76 -18.63
C PRO A 32 3.31 0.24 -17.85
N ASP A 33 4.50 0.78 -18.10
CA ASP A 33 5.71 0.36 -17.39
C ASP A 33 5.74 0.89 -15.95
N VAL A 34 5.39 2.17 -15.76
CA VAL A 34 5.29 2.79 -14.42
C VAL A 34 4.23 2.09 -13.56
N ILE A 35 3.07 1.77 -14.14
CA ILE A 35 2.01 1.01 -13.46
C ILE A 35 2.52 -0.37 -13.03
N ARG A 36 3.25 -1.06 -13.91
CA ARG A 36 3.83 -2.37 -13.59
C ARG A 36 4.85 -2.27 -12.47
N GLN A 37 5.73 -1.27 -12.50
CA GLN A 37 6.70 -1.01 -11.44
C GLN A 37 6.01 -0.69 -10.10
N LEU A 38 4.96 0.12 -10.12
CA LEU A 38 4.17 0.45 -8.94
C LEU A 38 3.47 -0.78 -8.35
N LEU A 39 2.85 -1.62 -9.18
CA LEU A 39 2.21 -2.87 -8.75
C LEU A 39 3.22 -3.82 -8.10
N LEU A 40 4.39 -4.02 -8.72
CA LEU A 40 5.45 -4.87 -8.17
C LEU A 40 6.00 -4.32 -6.84
N TRP A 41 6.22 -3.01 -6.77
CA TRP A 41 6.69 -2.35 -5.55
C TRP A 41 5.69 -2.47 -4.41
N LYS A 42 4.40 -2.25 -4.69
CA LYS A 42 3.32 -2.38 -3.70
C LYS A 42 3.15 -3.83 -3.26
N ALA A 43 3.20 -4.79 -4.17
CA ALA A 43 3.20 -6.21 -3.84
C ALA A 43 4.37 -6.58 -2.91
N ALA A 44 5.58 -6.11 -3.21
CA ALA A 44 6.75 -6.32 -2.36
C ALA A 44 6.60 -5.68 -0.96
N LEU A 45 6.07 -4.45 -0.89
CA LEU A 45 5.80 -3.78 0.39
C LEU A 45 4.79 -4.53 1.26
N TYR A 46 3.66 -4.97 0.68
CA TYR A 46 2.67 -5.76 1.42
C TYR A 46 3.24 -7.12 1.83
N GLY A 47 4.00 -7.77 0.95
CA GLY A 47 4.71 -9.01 1.26
C GLY A 47 5.69 -8.85 2.44
N LEU A 48 6.51 -7.80 2.42
CA LEU A 48 7.43 -7.49 3.53
C LEU A 48 6.68 -7.25 4.84
N ARG A 49 5.57 -6.49 4.81
CA ARG A 49 4.74 -6.25 6.00
C ARG A 49 4.12 -7.53 6.55
N ILE A 50 3.71 -8.45 5.69
CA ILE A 50 3.20 -9.77 6.11
C ILE A 50 4.33 -10.57 6.77
N ILE A 51 5.52 -10.63 6.17
CA ILE A 51 6.67 -11.35 6.75
C ILE A 51 7.00 -10.80 8.14
N VAL A 52 7.15 -9.47 8.27
CA VAL A 52 7.43 -8.81 9.55
C VAL A 52 6.30 -9.03 10.56
N GLY A 53 5.05 -8.88 10.15
CA GLY A 53 3.89 -9.12 11.00
C GLY A 53 3.79 -10.57 11.48
N THR A 54 4.12 -11.53 10.61
CA THR A 54 4.12 -12.97 10.96
C THR A 54 5.24 -13.31 11.94
N LEU A 55 6.44 -12.73 11.76
CA LEU A 55 7.54 -12.85 12.71
C LEU A 55 7.16 -12.25 14.08
N LEU A 56 6.48 -11.11 14.07
CA LEU A 56 6.03 -10.43 15.29
C LEU A 56 4.90 -11.22 15.99
N LEU A 57 3.99 -11.86 15.25
CA LEU A 57 3.02 -12.81 15.80
C LEU A 57 3.69 -13.99 16.47
N TRP A 58 4.71 -14.57 15.82
CA TRP A 58 5.46 -15.68 16.40
C TRP A 58 6.12 -15.26 17.73
N GLY A 59 6.71 -14.07 17.79
CA GLY A 59 7.22 -13.48 19.03
C GLY A 59 6.14 -13.30 20.11
N CYS A 60 4.95 -12.78 19.75
CA CYS A 60 3.83 -12.63 20.69
C CYS A 60 3.37 -13.97 21.26
N VAL A 61 3.29 -15.03 20.43
CA VAL A 61 2.90 -16.37 20.88
C VAL A 61 3.94 -16.94 21.85
N VAL A 62 5.23 -16.78 21.58
CA VAL A 62 6.31 -17.24 22.48
C VAL A 62 6.24 -16.50 23.83
N LEU A 63 6.05 -15.18 23.81
CA LEU A 63 5.89 -14.37 25.03
C LEU A 63 4.63 -14.75 25.82
N PHE A 64 3.51 -15.00 25.12
CA PHE A 64 2.27 -15.44 25.75
C PHE A 64 2.43 -16.81 26.42
N ARG A 65 3.11 -17.76 25.78
CA ARG A 65 3.41 -19.08 26.37
C ARG A 65 4.29 -18.96 27.61
N LYS A 66 5.34 -18.14 27.56
CA LYS A 66 6.21 -17.86 28.73
C LYS A 66 5.44 -17.15 29.85
N GLY A 67 4.58 -16.19 29.51
CA GLY A 67 3.72 -15.50 30.49
C GLY A 67 2.73 -16.45 31.16
N LEU A 68 2.17 -17.42 30.41
CA LEU A 68 1.30 -18.45 30.96
C LEU A 68 2.05 -19.38 31.93
N GLU A 69 3.28 -19.78 31.61
CA GLU A 69 4.14 -20.59 32.49
C GLU A 69 4.49 -19.83 33.78
N TRP A 70 4.84 -18.55 33.69
CA TRP A 70 5.10 -17.69 34.85
C TRP A 70 3.87 -17.53 35.74
N ASN A 71 2.71 -17.30 35.13
CA ASN A 71 1.44 -17.14 35.85
C ASN A 71 1.00 -18.45 36.54
N ARG A 72 1.32 -19.62 35.96
CA ARG A 72 0.99 -20.92 36.54
C ARG A 72 1.90 -21.28 37.72
N SER A 73 3.13 -20.77 37.74
CA SER A 73 4.12 -21.06 38.80
C SER A 73 4.01 -20.16 40.03
N LEU A 74 3.33 -19.02 39.96
CA LEU A 74 3.27 -18.04 41.04
C LEU A 74 1.83 -17.49 41.15
N ALA A 75 0.98 -18.21 41.89
CA ALA A 75 -0.48 -18.15 41.86
C ALA A 75 -1.16 -16.80 42.15
N THR A 76 -0.45 -15.68 42.34
CA THR A 76 -1.07 -14.38 42.63
C THR A 76 -0.14 -13.19 42.37
N ASP A 77 0.66 -13.21 41.31
CA ASP A 77 1.47 -12.05 40.95
C ASP A 77 0.77 -11.21 39.86
N THR A 78 0.30 -10.02 40.21
CA THR A 78 -0.43 -9.08 39.33
C THR A 78 0.33 -8.83 38.01
N GLN A 79 1.66 -8.93 38.04
CA GLN A 79 2.51 -8.75 36.87
C GLN A 79 2.33 -9.85 35.81
N GLY A 80 2.13 -11.11 36.22
CA GLY A 80 1.90 -12.24 35.32
C GLY A 80 0.59 -12.09 34.54
N PHE A 81 -0.49 -11.75 35.24
CA PHE A 81 -1.80 -11.51 34.64
C PHE A 81 -1.82 -10.32 33.67
N VAL A 82 -1.18 -9.21 34.04
CA VAL A 82 -1.08 -8.01 33.17
C VAL A 82 -0.28 -8.33 31.90
N SER A 83 0.82 -9.07 32.00
CA SER A 83 1.61 -9.47 30.83
C SER A 83 0.83 -10.37 29.86
N LEU A 84 -0.03 -11.24 30.39
CA LEU A 84 -0.88 -12.14 29.61
C LEU A 84 -2.00 -11.39 28.88
N LEU A 85 -2.66 -10.44 29.56
CA LEU A 85 -3.66 -9.57 28.92
C LEU A 85 -3.03 -8.69 27.83
N LEU A 86 -1.88 -8.06 28.13
CA LEU A 86 -1.21 -7.16 27.19
C LEU A 86 -0.76 -7.89 25.92
N SER A 87 -0.14 -9.07 26.08
CA SER A 87 0.29 -9.89 24.94
C SER A 87 -0.89 -10.42 24.11
N GLY A 88 -2.03 -10.73 24.73
CA GLY A 88 -3.26 -11.08 24.02
C GLY A 88 -3.82 -9.94 23.17
N VAL A 89 -3.92 -8.74 23.74
CA VAL A 89 -4.41 -7.55 23.02
C VAL A 89 -3.48 -7.15 21.88
N VAL A 90 -2.17 -7.12 22.14
CA VAL A 90 -1.15 -6.85 21.10
C VAL A 90 -1.20 -7.91 20.01
N GLY A 91 -1.30 -9.19 20.37
CA GLY A 91 -1.44 -10.29 19.41
C GLY A 91 -2.64 -10.11 18.49
N LEU A 92 -3.81 -9.75 19.05
CA LEU A 92 -5.03 -9.53 18.27
C LEU A 92 -4.87 -8.37 17.28
N PHE A 93 -4.26 -7.26 17.70
CA PHE A 93 -3.97 -6.12 16.83
C PHE A 93 -3.06 -6.52 15.66
N VAL A 94 -2.03 -7.31 15.93
CA VAL A 94 -1.07 -7.76 14.92
C VAL A 94 -1.74 -8.73 13.94
N VAL A 95 -2.66 -9.59 14.39
CA VAL A 95 -3.45 -10.46 13.51
C VAL A 95 -4.28 -9.63 12.53
N VAL A 96 -4.99 -8.61 13.01
CA VAL A 96 -5.79 -7.71 12.16
C VAL A 96 -4.90 -6.98 11.13
N MET A 97 -3.71 -6.54 11.56
CA MET A 97 -2.73 -5.93 10.67
C MET A 97 -2.26 -6.90 9.58
N VAL A 98 -1.90 -8.14 9.92
CA VAL A 98 -1.46 -9.14 8.93
C VAL A 98 -2.59 -9.48 7.95
N LEU A 99 -3.82 -9.64 8.44
CA LEU A 99 -4.97 -10.00 7.62
C LEU A 99 -5.30 -8.90 6.59
N SER A 100 -5.29 -7.64 7.01
CA SER A 100 -5.53 -6.49 6.12
C SER A 100 -4.44 -6.34 5.05
N ASN A 101 -3.16 -6.56 5.39
CA ASN A 101 -2.07 -6.53 4.41
C ASN A 101 -2.14 -7.72 3.43
N THR A 102 -2.60 -8.88 3.89
CA THR A 102 -2.80 -10.07 3.03
C THR A 102 -3.92 -9.84 2.02
N GLY A 103 -5.03 -9.21 2.42
CA GLY A 103 -6.11 -8.85 1.51
C GLY A 103 -5.65 -7.93 0.37
N ASN A 104 -4.83 -6.92 0.68
CA ASN A 104 -4.25 -6.02 -0.32
C ASN A 104 -3.32 -6.75 -1.30
N LEU A 105 -2.46 -7.64 -0.80
CA LEU A 105 -1.59 -8.44 -1.66
C LEU A 105 -2.40 -9.38 -2.57
N LEU A 106 -3.46 -9.98 -2.04
CA LEU A 106 -4.34 -10.87 -2.78
C LEU A 106 -5.09 -10.12 -3.90
N GLN A 107 -5.55 -8.89 -3.64
CA GLN A 107 -6.17 -8.03 -4.65
C GLN A 107 -5.22 -7.72 -5.80
N ILE A 108 -3.93 -7.43 -5.51
CA ILE A 108 -2.92 -7.21 -6.56
C ILE A 108 -2.72 -8.46 -7.41
N TRP A 109 -2.75 -9.64 -6.79
CA TRP A 109 -2.54 -10.90 -7.51
C TRP A 109 -3.76 -11.32 -8.35
N LEU A 110 -4.97 -11.16 -7.81
CA LEU A 110 -6.22 -11.66 -8.42
C LEU A 110 -6.84 -10.64 -9.40
N ALA A 111 -6.77 -9.35 -9.07
CA ALA A 111 -7.43 -8.27 -9.84
C ALA A 111 -6.60 -6.96 -9.84
N PRO A 112 -5.41 -6.95 -10.46
CA PRO A 112 -4.48 -5.82 -10.41
C PRO A 112 -5.06 -4.51 -10.96
N LYS A 113 -5.96 -4.59 -11.97
CA LYS A 113 -6.59 -3.41 -12.56
C LYS A 113 -7.59 -2.73 -11.62
N ILE A 114 -8.40 -3.52 -10.89
CA ILE A 114 -9.38 -3.01 -9.93
C ILE A 114 -8.65 -2.36 -8.74
N TRP A 115 -7.62 -3.05 -8.24
CA TRP A 115 -6.76 -2.53 -7.17
C TRP A 115 -6.13 -1.18 -7.55
N LEU A 116 -5.72 -0.99 -8.82
CA LEU A 116 -5.14 0.27 -9.27
C LEU A 116 -6.14 1.44 -9.22
N ILE A 117 -7.41 1.17 -9.53
CA ILE A 117 -8.49 2.18 -9.49
C ILE A 117 -8.79 2.56 -8.04
N GLU A 118 -8.89 1.57 -7.13
CA GLU A 118 -9.05 1.80 -5.71
C GLU A 118 -7.88 2.60 -5.13
N TYR A 119 -6.65 2.24 -5.49
CA TYR A 119 -5.45 2.96 -5.09
C TYR A 119 -5.44 4.41 -5.60
N ALA A 120 -5.85 4.64 -6.86
CA ALA A 120 -5.95 5.99 -7.41
C ALA A 120 -7.04 6.81 -6.70
N ALA A 121 -8.18 6.20 -6.38
CA ALA A 121 -9.26 6.84 -5.63
C ALA A 121 -8.82 7.21 -4.21
N ASP A 122 -8.13 6.30 -3.51
CA ASP A 122 -7.58 6.56 -2.17
C ASP A 122 -6.52 7.67 -2.19
N LEU A 123 -5.67 7.72 -3.21
CA LEU A 123 -4.67 8.77 -3.37
C LEU A 123 -5.32 10.14 -3.58
N MET A 124 -6.36 10.23 -4.42
CA MET A 124 -7.12 11.48 -4.61
C MET A 124 -7.84 11.89 -3.32
N ARG A 125 -8.36 10.92 -2.56
CA ARG A 125 -9.02 11.17 -1.28
C ARG A 125 -8.04 11.64 -0.20
N SER A 126 -6.80 11.13 -0.18
CA SER A 126 -5.79 11.52 0.81
C SER A 126 -5.03 12.80 0.45
N GLY A 127 -4.98 13.16 -0.84
CA GLY A 127 -4.31 14.37 -1.34
C GLY A 127 -5.17 15.64 -1.34
N GLY A 128 -6.42 15.55 -0.88
CA GLY A 128 -7.37 16.67 -0.78
C GLY A 128 -7.30 17.45 0.55
N HIS A 129 -6.17 17.41 1.25
CA HIS A 129 -5.89 18.21 2.44
C HIS A 129 -4.77 19.21 2.16
#